data_AF-T0SD75-F1
#
_entry.id   AF-T0SD75-F1
#
_cell.length_a   1.000
_cell.length_b   1.000
_cell.length_c   1.000
_cell.angle_alpha   90.00
_cell.angle_beta   90.00
_cell.angle_gamma   90.00
#
_symmetry.space_group_name_H-M   'P 1'
#
loop_
_entity.id
_entity.type
_entity.pdbx_description
1 polymer ?
#
loop_
_entity_poly.entity_id
_entity_poly.type
_entity_poly.pdbx_seq_one_letter_code
_entity_poly.pdbx_strand_id
1 'polypeptide(L)'
;MKIVAFVVAIVAGASAIASHSGAFTLARTACDAKDCPHGGCYFQDCATSVSCTGGVCDFRNCVAPICQGGRCGFLGSTGATCPGGSCAFLDVAEALTDGYCTGGSCTLDNKAHPTSFSSSLSM
;
A
#
# COMPACT_ATOMS: atom_id res chain seq x y z
N MET A 1 49.80 0.82 18.98
CA MET A 1 48.51 0.78 19.70
C MET A 1 47.39 0.98 18.69
N LYS A 2 46.24 0.38 18.98
CA LYS A 2 45.24 -0.16 18.03
C LYS A 2 44.54 0.87 17.14
N ILE A 3 44.31 0.42 15.91
CA ILE A 3 43.46 1.00 14.85
C ILE A 3 42.06 1.30 15.40
N VAL A 4 41.55 2.51 15.17
CA VAL A 4 40.12 2.81 15.27
C VAL A 4 39.71 3.52 13.99
N ALA A 5 39.53 2.74 12.92
CA ALA A 5 38.79 3.18 11.75
C ALA A 5 37.31 3.18 12.15
N PHE A 6 36.76 4.37 12.42
CA PHE A 6 35.32 4.55 12.52
C PHE A 6 34.72 4.29 11.13
N VAL A 7 34.23 3.07 10.93
CA VAL A 7 33.42 2.69 9.78
C VAL A 7 32.11 3.47 9.91
N VAL A 8 32.03 4.63 9.28
CA VAL A 8 30.77 5.31 9.02
C VAL A 8 30.05 4.44 7.99
N ALA A 9 29.18 3.57 8.50
CA ALA A 9 28.21 2.86 7.67
C ALA A 9 27.26 3.92 7.08
N ILE A 10 27.56 4.35 5.85
CA ILE A 10 26.58 4.95 4.95
C ILE A 10 25.53 3.87 4.68
N VAL A 11 24.55 3.78 5.58
CA VAL A 11 23.33 3.02 5.35
C VAL A 11 22.65 3.67 4.15
N ALA A 12 22.68 2.95 3.03
CA ALA A 12 21.97 3.30 1.81
C ALA A 12 20.55 3.73 2.21
N GLY A 13 20.20 4.98 1.90
CA GLY A 13 19.01 5.65 2.38
C GLY A 13 17.74 4.94 1.91
N ALA A 14 17.23 4.02 2.72
CA ALA A 14 15.81 3.71 2.73
C ALA A 14 15.12 4.98 3.21
N SER A 15 14.64 5.78 2.25
CA SER A 15 13.87 6.98 2.54
C SER A 15 12.65 6.54 3.33
N ALA A 16 12.65 6.79 4.64
CA ALA A 16 11.52 6.53 5.51
C ALA A 16 10.39 7.49 5.12
N ILE A 17 9.36 6.95 4.47
CA ILE A 17 8.19 7.71 4.03
C ILE A 17 7.11 7.52 5.09
N ALA A 18 6.56 8.62 5.62
CA ALA A 18 5.36 8.51 6.45
C ALA A 18 4.21 7.95 5.60
N SER A 19 3.51 6.94 6.11
CA SER A 19 2.30 6.46 5.46
C SER A 19 1.29 7.59 5.30
N HIS A 20 0.42 7.49 4.31
CA HIS A 20 -0.70 8.40 4.10
C HIS A 20 -1.52 8.64 5.38
N SER A 21 -1.71 7.60 6.18
CA SER A 21 -2.39 7.69 7.47
C SER A 21 -1.58 8.38 8.58
N GLY A 22 -0.29 8.62 8.36
CA GLY A 22 0.68 9.11 9.35
C GLY A 22 0.98 8.11 10.48
N ALA A 23 0.35 6.94 10.48
CA ALA A 23 0.42 5.97 11.57
C ALA A 23 1.64 5.04 11.49
N PHE A 24 2.25 4.89 10.30
CA PHE A 24 3.37 3.98 10.06
C PHE A 24 4.48 4.66 9.27
N THR A 25 5.71 4.19 9.46
CA THR A 25 6.85 4.56 8.64
C THR A 25 7.10 3.46 7.62
N LEU A 26 7.16 3.84 6.35
CA LEU A 26 7.29 2.95 5.22
C LEU A 26 8.69 3.06 4.62
N ALA A 27 9.23 1.95 4.12
CA ALA A 27 10.45 1.93 3.34
C ALA A 27 10.11 2.13 1.87
N ARG A 28 10.76 3.09 1.20
CA ARG A 28 10.67 3.23 -0.26
C ARG A 28 11.17 1.94 -0.93
N THR A 29 10.29 1.31 -1.71
CA THR A 29 10.56 0.05 -2.41
C THR A 29 10.44 0.29 -3.90
N ALA A 30 11.42 -0.21 -4.66
CA ALA A 30 11.42 -0.12 -6.12
C ALA A 30 10.33 -1.01 -6.72
N CYS A 31 9.73 -0.58 -7.83
CA CYS A 31 8.70 -1.34 -8.54
C CYS A 31 9.20 -2.71 -9.04
N ASP A 32 10.51 -2.85 -9.29
CA ASP A 32 11.18 -4.11 -9.64
C ASP A 32 11.14 -5.17 -8.52
N ALA A 33 10.92 -4.77 -7.26
CA ALA A 33 10.76 -5.73 -6.18
C ALA A 33 9.52 -6.62 -6.38
N LYS A 34 8.51 -6.13 -7.10
CA LYS A 34 7.21 -6.76 -7.41
C LYS A 34 6.35 -7.17 -6.22
N ASP A 35 6.92 -7.56 -5.10
CA ASP A 35 6.22 -7.90 -3.86
C ASP A 35 6.92 -7.35 -2.62
N CYS A 36 6.13 -7.07 -1.59
CA CYS A 36 6.59 -6.73 -0.25
C CYS A 36 5.97 -7.69 0.78
N PRO A 37 6.65 -8.81 1.11
CA PRO A 37 6.12 -9.80 2.03
C PRO A 37 6.26 -9.38 3.50
N HIS A 38 7.21 -8.49 3.80
CA HIS A 38 7.45 -8.00 5.16
C HIS A 38 6.49 -6.88 5.58
N GLY A 39 5.79 -6.27 4.62
CA GLY A 39 4.93 -5.11 4.85
C GLY A 39 5.73 -3.82 5.06
N GLY A 40 5.03 -2.70 5.24
CA GLY A 40 5.70 -1.41 5.48
C GLY A 40 6.41 -0.84 4.25
N CYS A 41 5.95 -1.15 3.03
CA CYS A 41 6.58 -0.70 1.80
C CYS A 41 5.86 0.50 1.19
N TYR A 42 6.63 1.37 0.54
CA TYR A 42 6.14 2.51 -0.22
C TYR A 42 6.52 2.35 -1.69
N PHE A 43 5.53 2.13 -2.54
CA PHE A 43 5.66 2.04 -3.99
C PHE A 43 5.14 3.32 -4.63
N GLN A 44 5.85 3.82 -5.62
CA GLN A 44 5.51 5.08 -6.28
C GLN A 44 5.79 5.01 -7.78
N ASP A 45 4.87 5.54 -8.59
CA ASP A 45 4.99 5.69 -10.04
C ASP A 45 5.27 4.33 -10.75
N CYS A 46 4.65 3.27 -10.24
CA CYS A 46 4.83 1.92 -10.77
C CYS A 46 3.87 1.66 -11.94
N ALA A 47 4.41 1.58 -13.15
CA ALA A 47 3.66 1.20 -14.35
C ALA A 47 3.28 -0.30 -14.41
N THR A 48 3.83 -1.11 -13.50
CA THR A 48 3.55 -2.55 -13.42
C THR A 48 2.87 -2.90 -12.11
N SER A 49 2.06 -3.96 -12.12
CA SER A 49 1.45 -4.53 -10.92
C SER A 49 2.50 -4.86 -9.86
N VAL A 50 2.26 -4.38 -8.65
CA VAL A 50 3.07 -4.61 -7.45
C VAL A 50 2.17 -5.13 -6.33
N SER A 51 2.70 -6.03 -5.53
CA SER A 51 1.98 -6.70 -4.46
C SER A 51 2.56 -6.32 -3.10
N CYS A 52 1.70 -6.28 -2.08
CA CYS A 52 2.11 -6.16 -0.69
C CYS A 52 1.40 -7.23 0.13
N THR A 53 2.13 -8.30 0.40
CA THR A 53 1.62 -9.43 1.17
C THR A 53 1.67 -9.16 2.67
N GLY A 54 2.67 -8.43 3.16
CA GLY A 54 2.83 -8.16 4.59
C GLY A 54 1.90 -7.07 5.15
N GLY A 55 1.19 -6.34 4.29
CA GLY A 55 0.27 -5.27 4.68
C GLY A 55 0.98 -3.98 5.07
N VAL A 56 0.19 -2.95 5.43
CA VAL A 56 0.72 -1.63 5.83
C VAL A 56 1.61 -1.03 4.75
N CYS A 57 1.18 -1.06 3.49
CA CYS A 57 1.93 -0.50 2.36
C CYS A 57 1.18 0.66 1.73
N ASP A 58 1.91 1.61 1.14
CA ASP A 58 1.30 2.66 0.34
C ASP A 58 1.75 2.58 -1.12
N PHE A 59 0.78 2.74 -2.00
CA PHE A 59 0.94 2.72 -3.44
C PHE A 59 0.51 4.08 -3.97
N ARG A 60 1.43 4.82 -4.59
CA ARG A 60 1.17 6.14 -5.16
C ARG A 60 1.35 6.10 -6.67
N ASN A 61 0.31 6.46 -7.42
CA ASN A 61 0.34 6.45 -8.88
C ASN A 61 0.79 5.11 -9.47
N CYS A 62 0.28 4.01 -8.91
CA CYS A 62 0.61 2.65 -9.33
C CYS A 62 -0.51 2.04 -10.18
N VAL A 63 -0.16 1.18 -11.13
CA VAL A 63 -1.11 0.44 -11.98
C VAL A 63 -1.33 -0.96 -11.43
N ALA A 64 -2.59 -1.29 -11.17
CA ALA A 64 -3.05 -2.55 -10.60
C ALA A 64 -2.25 -3.04 -9.36
N PRO A 65 -2.08 -2.21 -8.32
CA PRO A 65 -1.43 -2.63 -7.07
C PRO A 65 -2.34 -3.54 -6.22
N ILE A 66 -1.74 -4.50 -5.53
CA ILE A 66 -2.47 -5.52 -4.76
C ILE A 66 -2.00 -5.52 -3.30
N CYS A 67 -2.91 -5.41 -2.34
CA CYS A 67 -2.62 -5.49 -0.91
C CYS A 67 -3.33 -6.68 -0.25
N GLN A 68 -2.57 -7.74 0.06
CA GLN A 68 -3.10 -8.94 0.71
C GLN A 68 -3.10 -8.82 2.23
N GLY A 69 -2.13 -8.12 2.83
CA GLY A 69 -2.00 -8.03 4.29
C GLY A 69 -2.93 -7.00 4.96
N GLY A 70 -3.61 -6.17 4.18
CA GLY A 70 -4.53 -5.13 4.67
C GLY A 70 -3.84 -3.88 5.20
N ARG A 71 -4.65 -2.87 5.57
CA ARG A 71 -4.19 -1.55 6.06
C ARG A 71 -3.24 -0.82 5.10
N CYS A 72 -3.47 -0.98 3.80
CA CYS A 72 -2.70 -0.30 2.76
C CYS A 72 -3.37 1.00 2.29
N GLY A 73 -2.58 1.95 1.81
CA GLY A 73 -3.04 3.16 1.13
C GLY A 73 -2.83 3.08 -0.38
N PHE A 74 -3.83 3.48 -1.16
CA PHE A 74 -3.76 3.62 -2.61
C PHE A 74 -4.08 5.06 -2.95
N LEU A 75 -3.10 5.79 -3.49
CA LEU A 75 -3.21 7.21 -3.80
C LEU A 75 -3.01 7.40 -5.30
N GLY A 76 -3.99 7.90 -6.04
CA GLY A 76 -3.83 8.10 -7.49
C GLY A 76 -3.63 6.81 -8.28
N SER A 77 -3.91 5.65 -7.69
CA SER A 77 -3.63 4.34 -8.29
C SER A 77 -4.84 3.82 -9.06
N THR A 78 -4.61 3.08 -10.15
CA THR A 78 -5.66 2.51 -11.00
C THR A 78 -5.75 1.00 -10.79
N GLY A 79 -6.97 0.44 -10.79
CA GLY A 79 -7.16 -1.02 -10.65
C GLY A 79 -6.64 -1.61 -9.33
N ALA A 80 -6.62 -0.83 -8.25
CA ALA A 80 -6.10 -1.25 -6.96
C ALA A 80 -7.02 -2.27 -6.26
N THR A 81 -6.43 -3.32 -5.68
CA THR A 81 -7.16 -4.39 -4.99
C THR A 81 -6.62 -4.61 -3.57
N CYS A 82 -7.50 -4.71 -2.59
CA CYS A 82 -7.22 -4.96 -1.19
C CYS A 82 -8.07 -6.11 -0.63
N PRO A 83 -7.70 -7.36 -0.89
CA PRO A 83 -8.34 -8.49 -0.24
C PRO A 83 -8.07 -8.59 1.27
N GLY A 84 -7.00 -7.97 1.77
CA GLY A 84 -6.70 -7.97 3.22
C GLY A 84 -7.61 -7.07 4.08
N GLY A 85 -8.36 -6.17 3.45
CA GLY A 85 -9.26 -5.23 4.14
C GLY A 85 -8.56 -4.07 4.85
N SER A 86 -9.38 -3.18 5.42
CA SER A 86 -8.94 -1.96 6.12
C SER A 86 -8.06 -1.02 5.28
N CYS A 87 -8.21 -1.05 3.96
CA CYS A 87 -7.42 -0.21 3.05
C CYS A 87 -8.05 1.16 2.80
N ALA A 88 -7.21 2.13 2.45
CA ALA A 88 -7.63 3.47 2.08
C ALA A 88 -7.37 3.70 0.59
N PHE A 89 -8.41 4.08 -0.16
CA PHE A 89 -8.37 4.42 -1.56
C PHE A 89 -8.62 5.91 -1.69
N LEU A 90 -7.67 6.66 -2.21
CA LEU A 90 -7.74 8.10 -2.39
C LEU A 90 -7.43 8.44 -3.83
N ASP A 91 -8.29 9.28 -4.42
CA ASP A 91 -8.09 9.80 -5.78
C ASP A 91 -7.81 8.68 -6.81
N VAL A 92 -8.53 7.56 -6.72
CA VAL A 92 -8.35 6.46 -7.67
C VAL A 92 -8.88 6.89 -9.04
N ALA A 93 -8.01 6.90 -10.05
CA ALA A 93 -8.32 7.47 -11.37
C ALA A 93 -9.28 6.62 -12.21
N GLU A 94 -9.51 5.36 -11.83
CA GLU A 94 -10.39 4.41 -12.55
C GLU A 94 -11.40 3.78 -11.59
N ALA A 95 -12.52 3.31 -12.13
CA ALA A 95 -13.53 2.57 -11.38
C ALA A 95 -12.89 1.31 -10.77
N LEU A 96 -12.91 1.21 -9.44
CA LEU A 96 -12.47 0.01 -8.73
C LEU A 96 -13.32 -1.19 -9.16
N THR A 97 -12.67 -2.31 -9.43
CA THR A 97 -13.35 -3.53 -9.87
C THR A 97 -14.19 -4.14 -8.74
N ASP A 98 -15.20 -4.94 -9.09
CA ASP A 98 -15.93 -5.73 -8.10
C ASP A 98 -14.96 -6.62 -7.30
N GLY A 99 -15.14 -6.68 -5.97
CA GLY A 99 -14.21 -7.38 -5.09
C GLY A 99 -12.88 -6.66 -4.81
N TYR A 100 -12.72 -5.37 -5.17
CA TYR A 100 -11.51 -4.63 -4.82
C TYR A 100 -11.27 -4.54 -3.30
N CYS A 101 -12.29 -4.74 -2.46
CA CYS A 101 -12.16 -4.77 -1.00
C CYS A 101 -12.91 -5.97 -0.42
N THR A 102 -12.47 -7.19 -0.69
CA THR A 102 -13.11 -8.39 -0.10
C THR A 102 -12.89 -8.52 1.41
N GLY A 103 -11.80 -7.96 1.95
CA GLY A 103 -11.41 -8.14 3.35
C GLY A 103 -12.17 -7.29 4.37
N GLY A 104 -13.09 -6.40 3.96
CA GLY A 104 -13.81 -5.55 4.91
C GLY A 104 -13.21 -4.15 5.10
N SER A 105 -14.02 -3.21 5.59
CA SER A 105 -13.56 -1.95 6.21
C SER A 105 -12.68 -1.03 5.35
N CYS A 106 -12.83 -1.02 4.02
CA CYS A 106 -12.11 -0.07 3.20
C CYS A 106 -12.73 1.32 3.21
N THR A 107 -11.90 2.31 2.96
CA THR A 107 -12.31 3.70 2.81
C THR A 107 -12.01 4.18 1.40
N LEU A 108 -12.94 4.90 0.79
CA LEU A 108 -12.76 5.58 -0.48
C LEU A 108 -12.94 7.08 -0.24
N ASP A 109 -11.91 7.87 -0.53
CA ASP A 109 -11.89 9.31 -0.29
C ASP A 109 -12.28 9.68 1.17
N ASN A 110 -11.69 8.96 2.13
CA ASN A 110 -12.00 9.06 3.57
C ASN A 110 -13.45 8.71 3.97
N LYS A 111 -14.27 8.20 3.05
CA LYS A 111 -15.59 7.67 3.37
C LYS A 111 -15.53 6.16 3.47
N ALA A 112 -16.15 5.57 4.48
CA ALA A 112 -16.32 4.13 4.55
C ALA A 112 -17.04 3.66 3.28
N HIS A 113 -16.41 2.77 2.52
CA HIS A 113 -17.00 2.20 1.33
C HIS A 113 -17.40 0.76 1.62
N PRO A 114 -18.66 0.37 1.35
CA PRO A 114 -19.09 -1.01 1.55
C PRO A 114 -18.27 -1.93 0.67
N THR A 115 -17.88 -3.07 1.24
CA THR A 115 -17.05 -4.12 0.62
C THR A 115 -17.78 -4.90 -0.45
N SER A 116 -19.08 -4.70 -0.54
CA SER A 116 -19.97 -5.17 -1.59
C SER A 116 -21.23 -4.30 -1.53
N PHE A 117 -21.71 -3.82 -2.67
CA PHE A 117 -23.08 -3.26 -2.79
C PHE A 117 -24.18 -4.31 -2.53
N SER A 118 -23.83 -5.53 -2.13
CA SER A 118 -24.72 -6.69 -2.04
C SER A 118 -25.27 -6.98 -0.63
N SER A 119 -25.00 -6.15 0.39
CA SER A 119 -25.48 -6.39 1.76
C SER A 119 -26.56 -5.40 2.23
N SER A 120 -27.01 -4.46 1.40
CA SER A 120 -28.08 -3.52 1.78
C SER A 120 -29.49 -3.91 1.30
N LEU A 121 -29.69 -5.15 0.82
CA LEU A 121 -30.98 -5.65 0.33
C LEU A 121 -31.45 -6.95 1.01
N SER A 122 -31.00 -7.19 2.25
CA SER A 122 -31.49 -8.29 3.07
C SER A 122 -31.81 -7.82 4.49
N MET A 123 -32.96 -7.16 4.65
CA MET A 123 -34.01 -7.40 5.68
C MET A 123 -34.98 -6.22 5.76
#